data_AF-A0A7U6KN81-F1
#
_entry.id   AF-A0A7U6KN81-F1
#
_cell.length_a   1.000
_cell.length_b   1.000
_cell.length_c   1.000
_cell.angle_alpha   90.00
_cell.angle_beta   90.00
_cell.angle_gamma   90.00
#
_symmetry.space_group_name_H-M   'P 1'
#
loop_
_entity.id
_entity.type
_entity.pdbx_description
1 polymer ?
#
loop_
_entity_poly.entity_id
_entity_poly.type
_entity_poly.pdbx_seq_one_letter_code
_entity_poly.pdbx_strand_id
1 'polypeptide(L)'
;MSELKKTLGVFDIIALAFGAMVGWGWVVLAGGWIISAGIWGAISAFLIGGLVVVLIGVTYAELAASMPITGGEHTYTHRALGVNISFICSWSILFGYFSVVAF
;
A
#
# COMPACT_ATOMS: atom_id res chain seq x y z
N MET A 1 2.89 -0.83 -28.92
CA MET A 1 2.87 -0.64 -27.47
C MET A 1 4.22 -0.13 -27.07
N SER A 2 4.34 1.12 -26.61
CA SER A 2 5.60 1.62 -26.07
C SER A 2 5.92 0.84 -24.79
N GLU A 3 7.00 0.05 -24.80
CA GLU A 3 7.49 -0.58 -23.57
C GLU A 3 7.91 0.51 -22.58
N LEU A 4 7.39 0.43 -21.35
CA LEU A 4 7.81 1.32 -20.28
C LEU A 4 9.26 0.99 -19.93
N LYS A 5 10.16 1.95 -20.18
CA LYS A 5 11.57 1.81 -19.83
C LYS A 5 11.70 1.76 -18.30
N LYS A 6 12.37 0.73 -17.79
CA LYS A 6 12.71 0.63 -16.36
C LYS A 6 13.75 1.70 -16.02
N THR A 7 13.33 2.75 -15.32
CA THR A 7 14.17 3.93 -15.01
C THR A 7 14.57 4.03 -13.55
N LEU A 8 13.91 3.31 -12.65
CA LEU A 8 14.16 3.36 -11.21
C LEU A 8 15.11 2.23 -10.78
N GLY A 9 16.18 2.60 -10.08
CA GLY A 9 17.07 1.68 -9.39
C GLY A 9 16.49 1.20 -8.05
N VAL A 10 17.17 0.26 -7.40
CA VAL A 10 16.71 -0.31 -6.11
C VAL A 10 16.63 0.77 -5.02
N PHE A 11 17.64 1.65 -4.95
CA PHE A 11 17.65 2.75 -3.98
C PHE A 11 16.54 3.76 -4.22
N ASP A 12 16.25 4.09 -5.49
CA ASP A 12 15.15 5.00 -5.84
C ASP A 12 13.80 4.42 -5.40
N ILE A 13 13.61 3.11 -5.59
CA ILE A 13 12.39 2.40 -5.18
C ILE A 13 12.24 2.39 -3.66
N ILE A 14 13.31 2.11 -2.91
CA ILE A 14 13.27 2.10 -1.44
C ILE A 14 12.98 3.51 -0.90
N ALA A 15 13.64 4.53 -1.45
CA ALA A 15 13.40 5.92 -1.05
C ALA A 15 11.95 6.34 -1.34
N LEU A 16 11.43 5.98 -2.52
CA LEU A 16 10.05 6.25 -2.90
C LEU A 16 9.05 5.51 -2.00
N ALA A 17 9.27 4.23 -1.70
CA ALA A 17 8.42 3.45 -0.81
C ALA A 17 8.40 4.02 0.61
N PHE A 18 9.57 4.37 1.16
CA PHE A 18 9.67 4.96 2.49
C PHE A 18 8.95 6.31 2.56
N GLY A 19 9.17 7.19 1.57
CA GLY A 19 8.51 8.49 1.49
C GLY A 19 6.99 8.39 1.33
N ALA A 20 6.51 7.40 0.57
CA ALA A 20 5.07 7.16 0.42
C ALA A 20 4.41 6.60 1.69
N MET A 21 5.14 5.86 2.53
CA MET A 21 4.63 5.31 3.79
C MET A 21 4.60 6.33 4.94
N VAL A 22 5.62 7.17 5.06
CA VAL A 22 5.76 8.14 6.16
C VAL A 22 4.96 9.41 5.82
N GLY A 23 3.65 9.36 6.02
CA GLY A 23 2.75 10.52 5.89
C GLY A 23 2.66 11.38 7.17
N TRP A 24 1.91 12.48 7.11
CA TRP A 24 1.68 13.36 8.28
C TRP A 24 0.62 12.84 9.26
N GLY A 25 -0.25 11.92 8.84
CA GLY A 25 -1.42 11.49 9.61
C GLY A 25 -1.09 10.96 11.01
N TRP A 26 -0.01 10.19 11.16
CA TRP A 26 0.35 9.65 12.48
C TRP A 26 0.71 10.74 13.50
N VAL A 27 1.23 11.89 13.07
CA VAL A 27 1.56 13.02 13.95
C VAL A 27 0.29 13.63 14.55
N VAL A 28 -0.77 13.73 13.74
CA VAL A 28 -2.06 14.30 14.17
C VAL A 28 -2.84 13.32 15.05
N LEU A 29 -2.80 12.03 14.70
CA LEU A 29 -3.62 10.99 15.33
C LEU A 29 -2.99 10.37 16.59
N ALA A 30 -1.66 10.46 16.78
CA ALA A 30 -0.95 9.84 17.90
C ALA A 30 -1.54 10.21 19.27
N GLY A 31 -1.88 11.48 19.48
CA GLY A 31 -2.50 11.94 20.73
C GLY A 31 -3.86 11.27 20.97
N GLY A 32 -4.69 11.16 19.93
CA GLY A 32 -6.01 10.52 20.01
C GLY A 32 -5.91 9.02 20.30
N TRP A 33 -4.92 8.31 19.74
CA TRP A 33 -4.69 6.90 20.03
C TRP A 33 -4.28 6.68 21.49
N ILE A 34 -3.40 7.53 22.02
CA ILE A 34 -2.94 7.42 23.42
C ILE A 34 -4.08 7.74 24.38
N ILE A 35 -4.89 8.76 24.11
CA ILE A 35 -6.01 9.13 24.98
C ILE A 35 -7.10 8.03 24.99
N SER A 36 -7.38 7.42 23.84
CA SER A 36 -8.44 6.40 23.72
C SER A 36 -8.04 5.01 24.19
N ALA A 37 -6.84 4.54 23.83
CA ALA A 37 -6.39 3.16 24.09
C ALA A 37 -5.28 3.08 25.16
N GLY A 38 -4.72 4.21 25.59
CA GLY A 38 -3.51 4.24 26.41
C GLY A 38 -2.25 3.92 25.59
N ILE A 39 -1.08 4.11 26.21
CA ILE A 39 0.22 3.88 25.57
C ILE A 39 0.39 2.41 25.17
N TRP A 40 0.08 1.48 26.07
CA TRP A 40 0.19 0.04 25.81
C TRP A 40 -0.83 -0.46 24.77
N GLY A 41 -2.03 0.12 24.74
CA GLY A 41 -3.04 -0.18 23.72
C GLY A 41 -2.59 0.28 22.33
N ALA A 42 -2.05 1.50 22.22
CA ALA A 42 -1.52 2.00 20.96
C ALA A 42 -0.35 1.15 20.43
N ILE A 43 0.63 0.82 21.29
CA ILE A 43 1.79 0.00 20.90
C ILE A 43 1.34 -1.39 20.42
N SER A 44 0.47 -2.06 21.16
CA SER A 44 -0.02 -3.39 20.77
C SER A 44 -0.82 -3.36 19.47
N ALA A 45 -1.65 -2.33 19.25
CA ALA A 45 -2.35 -2.13 17.98
C ALA A 45 -1.38 -1.94 16.80
N PHE A 46 -0.30 -1.17 16.99
CA PHE A 46 0.75 -1.00 15.98
C PHE A 46 1.50 -2.30 15.67
N LEU A 47 1.80 -3.11 16.68
CA LEU A 47 2.46 -4.40 16.48
C LEU A 47 1.57 -5.37 15.69
N ILE A 48 0.29 -5.46 16.04
CA ILE A 48 -0.67 -6.32 15.34
C ILE A 48 -0.89 -5.81 13.90
N GLY A 49 -1.10 -4.51 13.73
CA GLY A 49 -1.26 -3.90 12.41
C GLY A 49 -0.03 -4.10 11.53
N GLY A 50 1.16 -3.88 12.09
CA GLY A 50 2.43 -4.12 11.41
C GLY A 50 2.60 -5.57 10.97
N LEU A 51 2.23 -6.53 11.81
CA LEU A 51 2.26 -7.95 11.44
C LEU A 51 1.36 -8.25 10.24
N VAL A 52 0.14 -7.71 10.21
CA VAL A 52 -0.77 -7.87 9.07
C VAL A 52 -0.18 -7.26 7.79
N VAL A 53 0.42 -6.07 7.89
CA VAL A 53 1.07 -5.40 6.75
C VAL A 53 2.24 -6.22 6.22
N VAL A 54 3.03 -6.88 7.08
CA VAL A 54 4.12 -7.76 6.64
C VAL A 54 3.60 -8.94 5.83
N LEU A 55 2.50 -9.58 6.26
CA LEU A 55 1.88 -10.68 5.52
C LEU A 55 1.39 -10.23 4.13
N ILE A 56 0.81 -9.04 4.06
CA ILE A 56 0.42 -8.41 2.78
C ILE A 56 1.68 -8.13 1.94
N GLY A 57 2.74 -7.60 2.53
CA GLY A 57 4.00 -7.32 1.82
C GLY A 57 4.63 -8.55 1.18
N VAL A 58 4.63 -9.69 1.87
CA VAL A 58 5.18 -10.95 1.33
C VAL A 58 4.35 -11.46 0.16
N THR A 59 3.02 -11.44 0.26
CA THR A 59 2.15 -11.85 -0.86
C THR A 59 2.34 -10.95 -2.09
N TYR A 60 2.49 -9.64 -1.89
CA TYR A 60 2.82 -8.72 -2.99
C TYR A 60 4.21 -8.97 -3.58
N ALA A 61 5.19 -9.37 -2.77
CA ALA A 61 6.52 -9.72 -3.26
C ALA A 61 6.48 -10.96 -4.19
N GLU A 62 5.70 -11.97 -3.84
CA GLU A 62 5.49 -13.16 -4.69
C GLU A 62 4.77 -12.79 -6.00
N LEU A 63 3.71 -11.98 -5.92
CA LEU A 63 2.98 -11.52 -7.09
C LEU A 63 3.87 -10.69 -8.03
N ALA A 64 4.63 -9.74 -7.49
CA ALA A 64 5.54 -8.90 -8.27
C ALA A 64 6.66 -9.70 -8.95
N ALA A 65 7.16 -10.76 -8.29
CA ALA A 65 8.15 -11.66 -8.88
C ALA A 65 7.54 -12.54 -9.99
N SER A 66 6.31 -13.01 -9.82
CA SER A 66 5.62 -13.87 -10.79
C SER A 66 5.10 -13.13 -12.04
N MET A 67 4.76 -11.85 -11.88
CA MET A 67 4.16 -11.01 -12.93
C MET A 67 4.93 -9.69 -13.06
N PRO A 68 6.11 -9.68 -13.71
CA PRO A 68 6.96 -8.50 -13.87
C PRO A 68 6.43 -7.57 -14.98
N ILE A 69 5.12 -7.32 -14.96
CA ILE A 69 4.39 -6.48 -15.91
C ILE A 69 3.86 -5.24 -15.18
N THR A 70 3.79 -4.13 -15.90
CA THR A 70 3.29 -2.86 -15.36
C THR A 70 1.77 -2.92 -15.16
N GLY A 71 1.28 -2.16 -14.17
CA GLY A 71 -0.15 -2.05 -13.86
C GLY A 71 -0.56 -2.54 -12.46
N GLY A 72 0.38 -3.04 -11.64
CA GLY A 72 0.17 -3.24 -10.20
C GLY A 72 -1.08 -4.07 -9.86
N GLU A 73 -1.90 -3.59 -8.92
CA GLU A 73 -3.09 -4.32 -8.46
C GLU A 73 -4.13 -4.54 -9.57
N HIS A 74 -4.24 -3.63 -10.55
CA HIS A 74 -5.15 -3.81 -11.67
C HIS A 74 -4.80 -5.09 -12.43
N THR A 75 -3.53 -5.25 -12.77
CA THR A 75 -3.04 -6.40 -13.52
C THR A 75 -3.18 -7.71 -12.73
N TYR A 76 -2.91 -7.68 -11.42
CA TYR A 76 -3.05 -8.84 -10.55
C TYR A 76 -4.51 -9.30 -10.45
N THR A 77 -5.43 -8.37 -10.20
CA THR A 77 -6.86 -8.68 -10.08
C THR A 77 -7.49 -9.03 -11.41
N HIS A 78 -7.06 -8.42 -12.52
CA HIS A 78 -7.52 -8.77 -13.85
C HIS A 78 -7.16 -10.21 -14.21
N ARG A 79 -5.94 -10.64 -13.87
CA ARG A 79 -5.48 -12.02 -14.09
C ARG A 79 -6.27 -13.04 -13.27
N ALA A 80 -6.57 -12.72 -12.01
CA ALA A 80 -7.22 -13.65 -11.09
C ALA A 80 -8.75 -13.72 -11.24
N LEU A 81 -9.40 -12.59 -11.47
CA LEU A 81 -10.86 -12.41 -11.30
C LEU A 81 -11.57 -11.82 -12.53
N GLY A 82 -10.82 -11.51 -13.59
CA GLY A 82 -11.36 -10.95 -14.82
C GLY A 82 -11.67 -9.45 -14.75
N VAL A 83 -12.26 -8.94 -15.83
CA VAL A 83 -12.39 -7.50 -16.11
C VAL A 83 -13.29 -6.75 -15.12
N ASN A 84 -14.43 -7.32 -14.74
CA ASN A 84 -15.43 -6.64 -13.92
C ASN A 84 -14.89 -6.32 -12.51
N ILE A 85 -14.27 -7.32 -11.87
CA ILE A 85 -13.74 -7.17 -10.51
C ILE A 85 -12.49 -6.29 -10.52
N SER A 86 -11.64 -6.45 -11.53
CA SER A 86 -10.46 -5.60 -11.70
C SER A 86 -10.82 -4.12 -11.86
N PHE A 87 -11.88 -3.81 -12.61
CA PHE A 87 -12.38 -2.44 -12.74
C PHE A 87 -12.81 -1.84 -11.41
N ILE A 88 -13.58 -2.58 -10.60
CA ILE A 88 -14.03 -2.15 -9.27
C ILE A 88 -12.82 -1.95 -8.34
N CYS A 89 -11.86 -2.87 -8.39
CA CYS A 89 -10.66 -2.78 -7.56
C CYS A 89 -9.82 -1.55 -7.91
N SER A 90 -9.60 -1.26 -9.20
CA SER A 90 -8.88 -0.07 -9.65
C SER A 90 -9.58 1.22 -9.26
N TRP A 91 -10.91 1.29 -9.36
CA TRP A 91 -11.67 2.44 -8.88
C TRP A 91 -11.57 2.61 -7.36
N SER A 92 -11.57 1.51 -6.61
CA SER A 92 -11.41 1.55 -5.15
C SER A 92 -10.04 2.10 -4.75
N ILE A 93 -8.99 1.72 -5.47
CA ILE A 93 -7.62 2.24 -5.26
C ILE A 93 -7.55 3.74 -5.60
N LEU A 94 -8.17 4.17 -6.71
CA LEU A 94 -8.23 5.58 -7.09
C LEU A 94 -8.88 6.43 -5.98
N PHE A 95 -10.03 5.99 -5.46
CA PHE A 95 -10.67 6.67 -4.34
C PHE A 95 -9.85 6.59 -3.05
N GLY A 96 -9.14 5.49 -2.82
CA GLY A 96 -8.15 5.37 -1.75
C GLY A 96 -7.11 6.48 -1.82
N TYR A 97 -6.50 6.70 -2.99
CA TYR A 97 -5.54 7.80 -3.17
C TYR A 97 -6.16 9.19 -3.01
N PHE A 98 -7.38 9.41 -3.50
CA PHE A 98 -8.08 10.68 -3.24
C PHE A 98 -8.33 10.93 -1.76
N SER A 99 -8.63 9.88 -0.98
CA SER A 99 -8.83 10.03 0.46
C SER A 99 -7.56 10.50 1.17
N VAL A 100 -6.38 10.08 0.70
CA VAL A 100 -5.08 10.51 1.26
C VAL A 100 -4.82 11.99 0.98
N VAL A 101 -5.25 12.51 -0.17
CA VAL A 101 -5.12 13.95 -0.51
C VAL A 101 -6.14 14.80 0.24
N ALA A 102 -7.31 14.25 0.55
CA ALA A 102 -8.36 14.95 1.28
C ALA A 102 -8.09 15.08 2.79
N PHE A 103 -7.16 14.27 3.32
CA PHE A 103 -6.77 14.24 4.73
C PHE A 103 -5.63 15.22 5.01
#